data_AF-A0AAU9C3N0-F1
#
_entry.id   AF-A0AAU9C3N0-F1
#
_cell.length_a   1.000
_cell.length_b   1.000
_cell.length_c   1.000
_cell.angle_alpha   90.00
_cell.angle_beta   90.00
_cell.angle_gamma   90.00
#
_symmetry.space_group_name_H-M   'P 1'
#
loop_
_entity.id
_entity.type
_entity.pdbx_description
1 polymer ?
#
loop_
_entity_poly.entity_id
_entity_poly.type
_entity_poly.pdbx_seq_one_letter_code
_entity_poly.pdbx_strand_id
1 'polypeptide(L)'
;MGKTRKPYPPEFRRQMVELVRTGRTPESQAREFEPTAESIRNWVKQADRDEGRREDGLTSPEREELRRLRRENRQLKIEREILAKAAAWFARETDSVPPKSSSS
;
A
#
# COMPACT_ATOMS: atom_id res chain seq x y z
N MET A 1 4.91 -18.72 -9.75
CA MET A 1 4.96 -17.25 -9.67
C MET A 1 6.24 -16.79 -10.36
N GLY A 2 6.16 -15.93 -11.38
CA GLY A 2 7.36 -15.46 -12.09
C GLY A 2 8.32 -14.76 -11.13
N LYS A 3 9.63 -14.89 -11.37
CA LYS A 3 10.68 -14.24 -10.56
C LYS A 3 10.40 -12.73 -10.52
N THR A 4 10.00 -12.22 -9.36
CA THR A 4 9.86 -10.78 -9.13
C THR A 4 11.26 -10.16 -9.17
N ARG A 5 11.52 -9.34 -10.20
CA ARG A 5 12.78 -8.59 -10.26
C ARG A 5 12.84 -7.60 -9.11
N LYS A 6 14.04 -7.39 -8.56
CA LYS A 6 14.27 -6.36 -7.55
C LYS A 6 13.85 -4.99 -8.13
N PRO A 7 13.14 -4.14 -7.37
CA PRO A 7 12.82 -2.80 -7.81
C PRO A 7 14.09 -2.01 -8.14
N TYR A 8 14.03 -1.18 -9.17
CA TYR A 8 15.14 -0.28 -9.50
C TYR A 8 15.41 0.71 -8.35
N PRO A 9 16.69 1.02 -8.06
CA PRO A 9 17.05 2.03 -7.08
C PRO A 9 16.34 3.36 -7.35
N PRO A 10 15.90 4.10 -6.31
CA PRO A 10 15.23 5.38 -6.50
C PRO A 10 16.13 6.43 -7.17
N GLU A 11 17.44 6.42 -6.89
CA GLU A 11 18.44 7.29 -7.51
C GLU A 11 18.49 7.09 -9.02
N PHE A 12 18.53 5.82 -9.44
CA PHE A 12 18.55 5.46 -10.85
C PHE A 12 17.27 5.89 -11.57
N ARG A 13 16.10 5.69 -10.93
CA ARG A 13 14.82 6.16 -11.47
C ARG A 13 14.80 7.69 -11.64
N ARG A 14 15.31 8.44 -10.65
CA ARG A 14 15.42 9.90 -10.73
C ARG A 14 16.32 10.35 -11.88
N GLN A 15 17.47 9.71 -12.07
CA GLN A 15 18.37 10.02 -13.19
C GLN A 15 17.70 9.80 -14.55
N MET A 16 16.98 8.70 -14.73
CA MET A 16 16.27 8.41 -15.99
C MET A 16 15.18 9.45 -16.27
N VAL A 17 14.43 9.86 -15.24
CA VAL A 17 13.43 10.94 -15.35
C VAL A 17 14.10 12.25 -15.76
N GLU A 18 15.23 12.59 -15.14
CA GLU A 18 15.97 13.82 -15.46
C GLU A 18 16.47 13.83 -16.91
N LEU A 19 17.01 12.71 -17.38
CA LEU A 19 17.43 12.56 -18.78
C LEU A 19 16.26 12.76 -19.76
N VAL A 20 15.04 12.33 -19.39
CA VAL A 20 13.85 12.61 -20.21
C VAL A 20 13.53 14.09 -20.23
N ARG A 21 13.64 14.78 -19.09
CA ARG A 21 13.39 16.23 -18.98
C ARG A 21 14.38 17.05 -19.78
N THR A 22 15.63 16.60 -19.91
CA THR A 22 16.64 17.25 -20.77
C THR A 22 16.43 16.97 -22.27
N GLY A 23 15.37 16.26 -22.66
CA GLY A 23 14.98 16.04 -24.06
C GLY A 23 15.34 14.68 -24.64
N ARG A 24 15.88 13.72 -23.86
CA ARG A 24 16.05 12.35 -24.35
C ARG A 24 14.72 11.61 -24.35
N THR A 25 14.52 10.74 -25.34
CA THR A 25 13.31 9.92 -25.41
C THR A 25 13.42 8.68 -24.52
N PRO A 26 12.31 8.21 -23.90
CA PRO A 26 12.29 6.93 -23.20
C PRO A 26 12.77 5.74 -24.06
N GLU A 27 12.53 5.78 -25.37
CA GLU A 27 12.95 4.77 -26.35
C GLU A 27 14.48 4.73 -26.52
N SER A 28 15.12 5.90 -26.58
CA SER A 28 16.59 5.98 -26.66
C SER A 28 17.22 5.43 -25.38
N GLN A 29 16.67 5.81 -24.22
CA GLN A 29 17.16 5.32 -22.94
C GLN A 29 16.97 3.81 -22.75
N ALA A 30 15.85 3.25 -23.22
CA ALA A 30 15.60 1.81 -23.15
C ALA A 30 16.52 0.96 -24.04
N ARG A 31 17.22 1.57 -25.01
CA ARG A 31 18.25 0.89 -25.80
C ARG A 31 19.62 0.90 -25.10
N GLU A 32 19.86 1.89 -24.26
CA GLU A 32 21.14 2.11 -23.57
C GLU A 32 21.15 1.45 -22.18
N PHE A 33 20.00 1.39 -21.52
CA PHE A 33 19.83 0.88 -20.17
C PHE A 33 18.85 -0.31 -20.11
N GLU A 34 18.87 -1.07 -19.01
CA GLU A 34 17.98 -2.23 -18.81
C GLU A 34 16.46 -1.91 -18.81
N PRO A 35 15.97 -0.77 -18.26
CA PRO A 35 14.54 -0.51 -18.18
C PRO A 35 13.87 -0.37 -19.54
N THR A 36 12.66 -0.92 -19.64
CA THR A 36 11.82 -0.69 -20.82
C THR A 36 11.38 0.77 -20.90
N ALA A 37 11.14 1.26 -22.12
CA ALA A 37 10.64 2.62 -22.36
C ALA A 37 9.33 2.90 -21.58
N GLU A 38 8.50 1.88 -21.42
CA GLU A 38 7.27 1.97 -20.63
C GLU A 38 7.53 2.15 -19.14
N SER A 39 8.56 1.50 -18.59
CA SER A 39 8.96 1.71 -17.19
C SER A 39 9.39 3.16 -16.97
N ILE A 40 10.19 3.69 -17.89
CA ILE A 40 10.68 5.08 -17.86
C ILE A 40 9.52 6.07 -17.96
N ARG A 41 8.59 5.87 -18.90
CA ARG A 41 7.37 6.69 -19.01
C ARG A 41 6.55 6.71 -17.73
N ASN A 42 6.41 5.55 -17.07
CA ASN A 42 5.67 5.46 -15.83
C ASN A 42 6.36 6.19 -14.68
N TRP A 43 7.70 6.19 -14.64
CA TRP A 43 8.46 6.98 -13.66
C TRP A 43 8.31 8.48 -13.91
N VAL A 44 8.35 8.93 -15.17
CA VAL A 44 8.12 10.34 -15.51
C VAL A 44 6.71 10.77 -15.10
N LYS A 45 5.68 9.98 -15.45
CA LYS A 45 4.30 10.25 -15.03
C LYS A 45 4.16 10.33 -13.51
N GLN A 46 4.83 9.45 -12.77
CA GLN A 46 4.79 9.49 -11.30
C GLN A 46 5.52 10.70 -10.75
N ALA A 47 6.70 11.05 -11.28
CA ALA A 47 7.43 12.24 -10.87
C ALA A 47 6.65 13.53 -11.16
N ASP A 48 5.95 13.60 -12.30
CA ASP A 48 5.08 14.72 -12.62
C ASP A 48 3.90 14.86 -11.64
N ARG A 49 3.34 13.74 -11.16
CA ARG A 49 2.32 13.77 -10.09
C ARG A 49 2.91 14.25 -8.77
N ASP A 50 4.05 13.68 -8.40
CA ASP A 50 4.73 14.00 -7.14
C ASP A 50 5.17 15.49 -7.09
N GLU A 51 5.41 16.11 -8.24
CA GLU A 51 5.72 17.54 -8.40
C GLU A 51 4.49 18.42 -8.68
N GLY A 52 3.28 17.87 -8.70
CA GLY A 52 2.04 18.62 -8.93
C GLY A 52 1.83 19.11 -10.37
N ARG A 53 2.59 18.59 -11.34
CA ARG A 53 2.37 18.86 -12.78
C ARG A 53 1.22 18.05 -13.37
N ARG A 54 0.76 17.02 -12.66
CA ARG A 54 -0.36 16.16 -13.03
C ARG A 54 -1.21 15.82 -11.80
N GLU A 55 -2.52 15.78 -12.00
CA GLU A 55 -3.50 15.45 -10.96
C GLU A 55 -4.32 14.19 -11.28
N ASP A 56 -3.94 13.45 -12.34
CA ASP A 56 -4.63 12.25 -12.83
C ASP A 56 -4.41 10.99 -11.97
N GLY A 57 -3.91 11.13 -10.75
CA GLY A 57 -3.71 10.03 -9.82
C GLY A 57 -2.93 10.41 -8.56
N LEU A 58 -2.77 9.43 -7.67
CA LEU A 58 -2.08 9.62 -6.40
C LEU A 58 -0.58 9.85 -6.58
N THR A 59 -0.07 10.80 -5.81
CA THR A 59 1.36 10.97 -5.53
C THR A 59 1.92 9.76 -4.78
N SER A 60 3.24 9.61 -4.81
CA SER A 60 3.97 8.60 -4.05
C SER A 60 3.64 8.62 -2.55
N PRO A 61 3.67 9.77 -1.84
CA PRO A 61 3.31 9.82 -0.43
C PRO A 61 1.85 9.45 -0.16
N GLU A 62 0.90 9.95 -0.96
CA GLU A 62 -0.52 9.58 -0.80
C GLU A 62 -0.75 8.08 -0.99
N ARG A 63 -0.06 7.48 -1.96
CA ARG A 63 -0.14 6.04 -2.21
C ARG A 63 0.44 5.22 -1.06
N GLU A 64 1.52 5.68 -0.44
CA GLU A 64 2.09 5.05 0.73
C GLU A 64 1.14 5.12 1.93
N GLU A 65 0.56 6.30 2.17
CA GLU A 65 -0.39 6.51 3.24
C GLU A 65 -1.64 5.65 3.06
N LEU A 66 -2.19 5.59 1.84
CA LEU A 66 -3.31 4.72 1.51
C LEU A 66 -3.00 3.25 1.81
N ARG A 67 -1.77 2.79 1.55
CA ARG A 67 -1.35 1.42 1.88
C ARG A 67 -1.25 1.21 3.38
N ARG A 68 -0.71 2.17 4.13
CA ARG A 68 -0.63 2.14 5.60
C ARG A 68 -2.03 2.02 6.20
N LEU A 69 -2.93 2.93 5.83
CA LEU A 69 -4.31 2.96 6.30
C LEU A 69 -5.08 1.68 5.96
N ARG A 70 -4.88 1.11 4.76
CA ARG A 70 -5.51 -0.17 4.40
C ARG A 70 -5.04 -1.33 5.26
N ARG A 71 -3.76 -1.36 5.65
CA ARG A 71 -3.22 -2.40 6.56
C ARG A 71 -3.78 -2.21 7.96
N GLU A 72 -3.77 -0.99 8.47
CA GLU A 72 -4.31 -0.66 9.79
C GLU A 72 -5.80 -0.96 9.88
N ASN A 73 -6.60 -0.57 8.88
CA ASN A 73 -8.03 -0.87 8.85
C ASN A 73 -8.31 -2.38 8.85
N ARG A 74 -7.48 -3.17 8.15
CA ARG A 74 -7.58 -4.64 8.19
C ARG A 74 -7.27 -5.17 9.59
N GLN A 75 -6.23 -4.67 10.24
CA GLN A 75 -5.85 -5.07 11.59
C GLN A 75 -6.96 -4.75 12.59
N LEU A 76 -7.48 -3.52 12.56
CA LEU A 76 -8.57 -3.09 13.43
C LEU A 76 -9.85 -3.93 13.25
N LYS A 77 -10.17 -4.32 12.01
CA LYS A 77 -11.31 -5.20 11.73
C LYS A 77 -11.14 -6.57 12.38
N ILE A 78 -9.93 -7.15 12.28
CA ILE A 78 -9.62 -8.44 12.91
C ILE A 78 -9.71 -8.33 14.43
N GLU A 79 -9.14 -7.29 15.03
CA GLU A 79 -9.20 -7.07 16.48
C GLU A 79 -10.63 -6.90 16.97
N ARG A 80 -11.44 -6.10 16.27
CA ARG A 80 -12.85 -5.92 16.57
C ARG A 80 -13.63 -7.23 16.49
N GLU A 81 -13.33 -8.10 15.52
CA GLU A 81 -13.95 -9.41 15.42
C GLU A 81 -13.57 -10.35 16.58
N ILE A 82 -12.30 -10.35 16.99
CA ILE A 82 -11.82 -11.13 18.14
C ILE A 82 -12.52 -10.67 19.42
N LEU A 83 -12.56 -9.36 19.66
CA LEU A 83 -13.23 -8.78 20.83
C LEU A 83 -14.72 -9.07 20.84
N ALA A 84 -15.40 -8.95 19.69
CA ALA A 84 -16.81 -9.28 19.57
C ALA A 84 -17.09 -10.76 19.89
N LYS A 85 -16.25 -11.68 19.40
CA LYS A 85 -16.36 -13.11 19.72
C LYS A 85 -16.11 -13.39 21.20
N ALA A 86 -15.12 -12.74 21.80
CA ALA A 86 -14.84 -12.85 23.24
C ALA A 86 -16.04 -12.36 24.07
N ALA A 87 -16.56 -11.17 23.77
CA ALA A 87 -17.72 -10.61 24.45
C ALA A 87 -18.96 -11.52 24.35
N ALA A 88 -19.22 -12.08 23.15
CA ALA A 88 -20.32 -13.03 22.95
C ALA A 88 -20.12 -14.34 23.72
N TRP A 89 -18.88 -14.83 23.84
CA TRP A 89 -18.56 -15.99 24.66
C TRP A 89 -18.82 -15.73 26.15
N PHE A 90 -18.33 -14.60 26.68
CA PHE A 90 -18.54 -14.22 28.07
C PHE A 90 -20.02 -14.03 28.42
N ALA A 91 -20.80 -13.38 27.56
CA ALA A 91 -22.24 -13.19 27.78
C ALA A 91 -22.98 -14.54 27.91
N ARG A 92 -22.62 -15.53 27.08
CA ARG A 92 -23.18 -16.89 27.15
C ARG A 92 -22.80 -17.62 28.44
N GLU A 93 -21.58 -17.45 28.93
CA GLU A 93 -21.12 -18.09 30.17
C GLU A 93 -21.85 -17.51 31.39
N THR A 94 -22.05 -16.18 31.44
CA THR A 94 -22.77 -15.53 32.53
C THR A 94 -24.24 -15.94 32.64
N ASP A 95 -24.89 -16.23 31.51
CA ASP A 95 -26.28 -16.72 31.47
C ASP A 95 -26.41 -18.18 31.95
N SER A 96 -25.30 -18.92 32.05
CA SER A 96 -25.28 -20.35 32.41
C SER A 96 -25.08 -20.62 33.91
N VAL A 97 -24.90 -19.59 34.74
CA VAL A 97 -24.81 -19.75 36.21
C VAL A 97 -26.21 -19.98 36.78
N PRO A 98 -26.54 -21.17 37.32
CA PRO A 98 -27.85 -21.41 37.91
C PRO A 98 -28.02 -20.50 39.15
N PRO A 99 -29.24 -19.98 39.42
CA PRO A 99 -29.48 -19.18 40.61
C PRO A 99 -29.15 -20.02 41.84
N LYS A 100 -28.27 -19.51 42.71
CA LYS A 100 -27.98 -20.14 44.00
C LYS A 100 -29.29 -20.29 44.74
N SER A 101 -29.72 -21.52 44.99
CA SER A 101 -30.83 -21.82 45.88
C SER A 101 -30.46 -21.32 47.27
N SER A 102 -30.99 -20.17 47.66
CA SER A 102 -31.05 -19.74 49.06
C SER A 102 -32.01 -20.68 49.78
N SER A 103 -31.47 -21.63 50.53
CA SER A 103 -32.22 -22.32 51.58
C SER A 103 -32.21 -21.44 52.83
N SER A 104 -33.39 -20.95 53.23
CA SER A 104 -33.69 -20.49 54.58
C SER A 104 -34.91 -21.23 55.09
#